data_AF-A0A396AIG9-F1
#
_entry.id   AF-A0A396AIG9-F1
#
_cell.length_a   1.000
_cell.length_b   1.000
_cell.length_c   1.000
_cell.angle_alpha   90.00
_cell.angle_beta   90.00
_cell.angle_gamma   90.00
#
_symmetry.space_group_name_H-M   'P 1'
#
loop_
_entity.id
_entity.type
_entity.pdbx_description
1 polymer ?
#
loop_
_entity_poly.entity_id
_entity_poly.type
_entity_poly.pdbx_seq_one_letter_code
_entity_poly.pdbx_strand_id
1 'polypeptide(L)'
;MNRIQHKKWIDTLGIGLFILTMLYMCGLTSNKDEIEIEQNVVTEDKIQQEADNELPADFPKDLFFNSGVGGWRTYLRLNRDGSFTGEYSDFNAYAEDDFPKGTVTICEFEGKFTNIQRMDQYHYTMSLEKLEILDIPEMWIENGYRFLKEDEPYGLENGEKFILYMPETPIEQLSEDFLIWWLSWYYSEEETVRPEKLSCYGMCNEAMQYGFFSYEGMDAFEPYISK
;
A
#
# COMPACT_ATOMS: atom_id res chain seq x y z
N MET A 1 93.94 -38.80 4.27
CA MET A 1 92.94 -39.21 3.26
C MET A 1 91.55 -38.95 3.83
N ASN A 2 90.85 -37.97 3.25
CA ASN A 2 89.54 -37.46 3.69
C ASN A 2 88.40 -38.47 3.45
N ARG A 3 87.44 -38.55 4.38
CA ARG A 3 86.04 -38.90 4.05
C ARG A 3 85.11 -37.85 4.64
N ILE A 4 84.42 -37.17 3.73
CA ILE A 4 83.51 -36.06 3.94
C ILE A 4 82.14 -36.62 4.39
N GLN A 5 81.56 -36.01 5.42
CA GLN A 5 80.18 -36.27 5.82
C GLN A 5 79.22 -35.44 4.98
N HIS A 6 78.25 -36.09 4.34
CA HIS A 6 77.15 -35.43 3.66
C HIS A 6 76.23 -34.75 4.68
N LYS A 7 76.30 -33.41 4.77
CA LYS A 7 75.30 -32.59 5.47
C LYS A 7 74.08 -32.40 4.59
N LYS A 8 72.91 -32.67 5.18
CA LYS A 8 71.57 -32.48 4.62
C LYS A 8 71.37 -31.02 4.22
N TRP A 9 71.16 -30.77 2.93
CA TRP A 9 70.57 -29.54 2.40
C TRP A 9 69.06 -29.77 2.35
N ILE A 10 68.32 -29.15 3.26
CA ILE A 10 66.86 -29.00 3.12
C ILE A 10 66.61 -27.49 3.10
N ASP A 11 66.62 -26.96 1.87
CA ASP A 11 65.75 -25.94 1.30
C ASP A 11 65.15 -24.88 2.25
N THR A 12 65.96 -23.89 2.62
CA THR A 12 65.47 -22.65 3.27
C THR A 12 64.74 -21.72 2.29
N LEU A 13 64.94 -21.90 0.97
CA LEU A 13 64.29 -21.12 -0.09
C LEU A 13 62.85 -21.57 -0.39
N GLY A 14 62.51 -22.85 -0.18
CA GLY A 14 61.17 -23.38 -0.45
C GLY A 14 60.11 -22.93 0.57
N ILE A 15 60.51 -22.69 1.82
CA ILE A 15 59.61 -22.33 2.92
C ILE A 15 59.14 -20.87 2.80
N GLY A 16 60.02 -19.96 2.37
CA GLY A 16 59.68 -18.55 2.19
C GLY A 16 58.69 -18.30 1.05
N LEU A 17 58.81 -19.04 -0.06
CA LEU A 17 57.89 -18.93 -1.20
C LEU A 17 56.50 -19.48 -0.85
N PHE A 18 56.43 -20.54 -0.05
CA PHE A 18 55.17 -21.13 0.43
C PHE A 18 54.38 -20.17 1.33
N ILE A 19 55.06 -19.47 2.26
CA ILE A 19 54.41 -18.52 3.18
C ILE A 19 53.85 -17.32 2.40
N LEU A 20 54.59 -16.81 1.40
CA LEU A 20 54.14 -15.68 0.59
C LEU A 20 52.91 -16.04 -0.26
N THR A 21 52.88 -17.24 -0.84
CA THR A 21 51.70 -17.72 -1.58
C THR A 21 50.50 -17.97 -0.68
N MET A 22 50.71 -18.45 0.54
CA MET A 22 49.63 -18.71 1.48
C MET A 22 49.02 -17.41 2.01
N LEU A 23 49.83 -16.38 2.27
CA LEU A 23 49.37 -15.04 2.63
C LEU A 23 48.62 -14.36 1.46
N TYR A 24 49.08 -14.51 0.22
CA TYR A 24 48.41 -13.96 -0.95
C TYR A 24 47.06 -14.63 -1.23
N MET A 25 47.01 -15.97 -1.10
CA MET A 25 45.74 -16.71 -1.19
C MET A 25 44.79 -16.35 -0.04
N CYS A 26 45.30 -16.21 1.19
CA CYS A 26 44.50 -15.82 2.35
C CYS A 26 43.94 -14.39 2.22
N GLY A 27 44.71 -13.45 1.66
CA GLY A 27 44.26 -12.08 1.40
C GLY A 27 43.23 -11.99 0.25
N LEU A 28 43.38 -12.81 -0.79
CA LEU A 28 42.41 -12.89 -1.89
C LEU A 28 41.10 -13.54 -1.46
N THR A 29 41.15 -14.58 -0.61
CA THR A 29 39.93 -15.20 -0.07
C THR A 29 39.21 -14.26 0.90
N SER A 30 39.93 -13.61 1.82
CA SER A 30 39.33 -12.66 2.78
C SER A 30 38.60 -11.51 2.08
N ASN A 31 39.23 -10.90 1.08
CA ASN A 31 38.59 -9.80 0.34
C ASN A 31 37.39 -10.25 -0.48
N LYS A 32 37.41 -11.48 -1.03
CA LYS A 32 36.28 -12.01 -1.80
C LYS A 32 35.09 -12.30 -0.90
N ASP A 33 35.34 -12.89 0.27
CA ASP A 33 34.32 -13.20 1.27
C ASP A 33 33.69 -11.89 1.82
N GLU A 34 34.50 -10.86 2.11
CA GLU A 34 33.99 -9.55 2.55
C GLU A 34 33.09 -8.87 1.51
N ILE A 35 33.48 -8.89 0.22
CA ILE A 35 32.68 -8.32 -0.87
C ILE A 35 31.36 -9.10 -1.05
N GLU A 36 31.39 -10.43 -0.96
CA GLU A 36 30.19 -11.27 -1.10
C GLU A 36 29.22 -11.06 0.08
N ILE A 37 29.75 -10.88 1.29
CA ILE A 37 28.95 -10.54 2.48
C ILE A 37 28.32 -9.14 2.33
N GLU A 38 29.09 -8.11 1.95
CA GLU A 38 28.55 -6.77 1.73
C GLU A 38 27.48 -6.76 0.62
N GLN A 39 27.70 -7.48 -0.48
CA GLN A 39 26.71 -7.59 -1.54
C GLN A 39 25.43 -8.30 -1.08
N ASN A 40 25.54 -9.36 -0.29
CA ASN A 40 24.37 -10.06 0.24
C ASN A 40 23.61 -9.19 1.25
N VAL A 41 24.30 -8.48 2.15
CA VAL A 41 23.68 -7.55 3.11
C VAL A 41 22.96 -6.40 2.40
N VAL A 42 23.59 -5.78 1.39
CA VAL A 42 22.95 -4.72 0.59
C VAL A 42 21.75 -5.24 -0.19
N THR A 43 21.80 -6.50 -0.65
CA THR A 43 20.69 -7.13 -1.38
C THR A 43 19.54 -7.46 -0.43
N GLU A 44 19.82 -7.98 0.77
CA GLU A 44 18.82 -8.25 1.81
C GLU A 44 18.20 -6.97 2.34
N ASP A 45 18.97 -5.92 2.61
CA ASP A 45 18.44 -4.61 3.03
C ASP A 45 17.55 -3.99 1.94
N LYS A 46 17.92 -4.11 0.66
CA LYS A 46 17.08 -3.64 -0.45
C LYS A 46 15.79 -4.45 -0.58
N ILE A 47 15.86 -5.77 -0.48
CA ILE A 47 14.68 -6.64 -0.54
C ILE A 47 13.76 -6.36 0.65
N GLN A 48 14.32 -6.16 1.85
CA GLN A 48 13.57 -5.81 3.05
C GLN A 48 12.95 -4.42 2.90
N GLN A 49 13.69 -3.43 2.40
CA GLN A 49 13.19 -2.07 2.18
C GLN A 49 12.14 -1.99 1.05
N GLU A 50 12.26 -2.78 -0.01
CA GLU A 50 11.23 -2.91 -1.05
C GLU A 50 9.98 -3.62 -0.50
N ALA A 51 10.15 -4.69 0.30
CA ALA A 51 9.03 -5.36 0.97
C ALA A 51 8.34 -4.48 2.01
N ASP A 52 9.08 -3.59 2.69
CA ASP A 52 8.56 -2.66 3.69
C ASP A 52 7.80 -1.48 3.06
N ASN A 53 7.99 -1.21 1.75
CA ASN A 53 7.28 -0.17 0.98
C ASN A 53 6.02 -0.68 0.25
N GLU A 54 5.57 -1.89 0.56
CA GLU A 54 4.37 -2.49 -0.02
C GLU A 54 3.30 -2.72 1.05
N LEU A 55 2.05 -2.67 0.62
CA LEU A 55 0.90 -3.05 1.44
C LEU A 55 0.85 -4.58 1.66
N PRO A 56 -0.02 -5.07 2.57
CA PRO A 56 -0.19 -6.50 2.81
C PRO A 56 -0.39 -7.34 1.54
N ALA A 57 0.06 -8.60 1.58
CA ALA A 57 0.12 -9.48 0.42
C ALA A 57 -1.25 -9.84 -0.19
N ASP A 58 -2.34 -9.63 0.55
CA ASP A 58 -3.72 -9.87 0.11
C ASP A 58 -4.35 -8.68 -0.63
N PHE A 59 -3.59 -7.60 -0.88
CA PHE A 59 -3.99 -6.53 -1.80
C PHE A 59 -3.93 -6.98 -3.27
N PRO A 60 -4.77 -6.44 -4.16
CA PRO A 60 -5.54 -5.20 -4.03
C PRO A 60 -6.81 -5.30 -3.17
N LYS A 61 -7.26 -4.17 -2.63
CA LYS A 61 -8.52 -4.03 -1.89
C LYS A 61 -9.38 -2.90 -2.45
N ASP A 62 -10.68 -3.16 -2.49
CA ASP A 62 -11.72 -2.18 -2.78
C ASP A 62 -12.14 -1.51 -1.48
N LEU A 63 -12.04 -0.18 -1.43
CA LEU A 63 -12.29 0.66 -0.27
C LEU A 63 -13.40 1.67 -0.58
N PHE A 64 -14.29 1.88 0.39
CA PHE A 64 -15.48 2.71 0.21
C PHE A 64 -15.59 3.76 1.31
N PHE A 65 -15.77 5.01 0.91
CA PHE A 65 -16.09 6.13 1.77
C PHE A 65 -17.53 6.59 1.47
N ASN A 66 -18.39 6.49 2.48
CA ASN A 66 -19.79 6.92 2.43
C ASN A 66 -20.33 7.01 3.87
N SER A 67 -21.44 7.72 4.05
CA SER A 67 -22.12 7.81 5.35
C SER A 67 -23.20 6.75 5.57
N GLY A 68 -23.52 5.93 4.57
CA GLY A 68 -24.72 5.10 4.54
C GLY A 68 -26.03 5.85 4.33
N VAL A 69 -25.98 7.19 4.21
CA VAL A 69 -27.15 8.04 3.98
C VAL A 69 -26.89 8.97 2.80
N GLY A 70 -27.73 8.84 1.77
CA GLY A 70 -27.60 9.57 0.51
C GLY A 70 -27.23 8.65 -0.65
N GLY A 71 -27.28 9.18 -1.86
CA GLY A 71 -26.94 8.47 -3.10
C GLY A 71 -25.46 8.56 -3.48
N TRP A 72 -24.59 8.95 -2.55
CA TRP A 72 -23.19 9.26 -2.83
C TRP A 72 -22.21 8.28 -2.20
N ARG A 73 -21.02 8.18 -2.81
CA ARG A 73 -19.85 7.47 -2.28
C ARG A 73 -18.58 7.88 -3.00
N THR A 74 -17.45 7.57 -2.39
CA THR A 74 -16.16 7.44 -3.06
C THR A 74 -15.68 6.00 -2.98
N TYR A 75 -15.37 5.43 -4.13
CA TYR A 75 -14.75 4.13 -4.30
C TYR A 75 -13.28 4.30 -4.65
N LEU A 76 -12.42 3.46 -4.09
CA LEU A 76 -11.00 3.41 -4.40
C LEU A 76 -10.51 1.95 -4.41
N ARG A 77 -9.88 1.52 -5.50
CA ARG A 77 -9.15 0.26 -5.59
C ARG A 77 -7.67 0.48 -5.30
N LEU A 78 -7.22 0.07 -4.13
CA LEU A 78 -5.84 0.23 -3.69
C LEU A 78 -5.04 -1.02 -4.06
N ASN A 79 -4.01 -0.88 -4.87
CA ASN A 79 -3.07 -1.94 -5.20
C ASN A 79 -1.97 -2.05 -4.16
N ARG A 80 -1.33 -3.22 -4.13
CA ARG A 80 -0.29 -3.56 -3.15
C ARG A 80 0.89 -2.59 -3.15
N ASP A 81 1.24 -2.08 -4.31
CA ASP A 81 2.35 -1.14 -4.47
C ASP A 81 1.99 0.30 -4.05
N GLY A 82 0.72 0.56 -3.65
CA GLY A 82 0.20 1.88 -3.32
C GLY A 82 -0.45 2.62 -4.49
N SER A 83 -0.42 2.09 -5.72
CA SER A 83 -1.16 2.69 -6.84
C SER A 83 -2.66 2.49 -6.64
N PHE A 84 -3.48 3.44 -7.09
CA PHE A 84 -4.93 3.29 -7.01
C PHE A 84 -5.68 3.98 -8.15
N THR A 85 -6.89 3.52 -8.37
CA THR A 85 -7.91 4.16 -9.20
C THR A 85 -9.19 4.28 -8.40
N GLY A 86 -10.02 5.27 -8.67
CA GLY A 86 -11.27 5.47 -7.96
C GLY A 86 -12.29 6.32 -8.68
N GLU A 87 -13.48 6.37 -8.11
CA GLU A 87 -14.65 7.09 -8.58
C GLU A 87 -15.37 7.69 -7.37
N TYR A 88 -15.54 9.00 -7.35
CA TYR A 88 -16.59 9.63 -6.55
C TYR A 88 -17.86 9.70 -7.41
N SER A 89 -19.01 9.40 -6.79
CA SER A 89 -20.31 9.54 -7.43
C SER A 89 -21.36 10.06 -6.45
N ASP A 90 -22.30 10.87 -6.93
CA ASP A 90 -23.52 11.27 -6.22
C ASP A 90 -24.74 11.17 -7.13
N PHE A 91 -25.71 10.35 -6.72
CA PHE A 91 -26.90 10.06 -7.49
C PHE A 91 -28.09 10.94 -7.07
N ASN A 92 -28.63 11.64 -8.06
CA ASN A 92 -29.88 12.37 -7.97
C ASN A 92 -30.96 11.69 -8.82
N ALA A 93 -32.03 11.22 -8.18
CA ALA A 93 -33.14 10.51 -8.82
C ALA A 93 -34.09 11.37 -9.68
N TYR A 94 -33.81 12.66 -9.86
CA TYR A 94 -34.60 13.54 -10.72
C TYR A 94 -34.50 13.12 -12.19
N ALA A 95 -35.60 12.55 -12.71
CA ALA A 95 -35.71 12.00 -14.05
C ALA A 95 -36.34 12.98 -15.05
N GLU A 96 -35.80 12.99 -16.27
CA GLU A 96 -36.35 13.70 -17.44
C GLU A 96 -36.47 12.74 -18.63
N ASP A 97 -37.15 13.15 -19.72
CA ASP A 97 -37.41 12.31 -20.88
C ASP A 97 -36.11 11.75 -21.52
N ASP A 98 -35.06 12.58 -21.60
CA ASP A 98 -33.77 12.20 -22.18
C ASP A 98 -32.90 11.33 -21.23
N PHE A 99 -33.14 11.42 -19.92
CA PHE A 99 -32.43 10.67 -18.87
C PHE A 99 -33.39 10.19 -17.76
N PRO A 100 -34.22 9.17 -18.06
CA PRO A 100 -35.31 8.76 -17.18
C PRO A 100 -34.85 8.08 -15.88
N LYS A 101 -33.55 7.78 -15.73
CA LYS A 101 -32.99 7.15 -14.54
C LYS A 101 -32.37 8.13 -13.55
N GLY A 102 -32.20 9.39 -13.92
CA GLY A 102 -31.66 10.43 -13.05
C GLY A 102 -30.32 11.00 -13.52
N THR A 103 -29.67 11.74 -12.63
CA THR A 103 -28.35 12.35 -12.84
C THR A 103 -27.33 11.72 -11.88
N VAL A 104 -26.14 11.42 -12.40
CA VAL A 104 -24.98 11.02 -11.61
C VAL A 104 -23.92 12.11 -11.75
N THR A 105 -23.60 12.77 -10.66
CA THR A 105 -22.41 13.61 -10.55
C THR A 105 -21.22 12.69 -10.31
N ILE A 106 -20.12 12.83 -11.05
CA ILE A 106 -19.03 11.84 -11.07
C ILE A 106 -17.63 12.47 -11.20
N CYS A 107 -16.67 11.96 -10.46
CA CYS A 107 -15.25 12.29 -10.57
C CYS A 107 -14.43 10.99 -10.62
N GLU A 108 -13.80 10.71 -11.75
CA GLU A 108 -12.87 9.60 -11.91
C GLU A 108 -11.44 10.07 -11.64
N PHE A 109 -10.66 9.26 -10.93
CA PHE A 109 -9.32 9.64 -10.55
C PHE A 109 -8.37 8.44 -10.44
N GLU A 110 -7.08 8.74 -10.54
CA GLU A 110 -6.00 7.80 -10.23
C GLU A 110 -4.95 8.45 -9.34
N GLY A 111 -4.15 7.63 -8.66
CA GLY A 111 -3.13 8.16 -7.80
C GLY A 111 -2.14 7.12 -7.29
N LYS A 112 -1.24 7.60 -6.44
CA LYS A 112 -0.16 6.80 -5.86
C LYS A 112 0.10 7.23 -4.42
N PHE A 113 0.01 6.26 -3.53
CA PHE A 113 0.62 6.34 -2.21
C PHE A 113 2.09 5.87 -2.27
N THR A 114 2.95 6.56 -1.54
CA THR A 114 4.36 6.21 -1.31
C THR A 114 4.69 6.25 0.17
N ASN A 115 5.96 5.99 0.50
CA ASN A 115 6.44 5.92 1.88
C ASN A 115 5.55 5.01 2.74
N ILE A 116 5.14 3.88 2.15
CA ILE A 116 4.34 2.89 2.85
C ILE A 116 5.25 2.28 3.90
N GLN A 117 4.82 2.34 5.16
CA GLN A 117 5.60 1.84 6.28
C GLN A 117 4.68 1.12 7.24
N ARG A 118 5.00 -0.15 7.51
CA ARG A 118 4.35 -0.89 8.59
C ARG A 118 4.82 -0.32 9.93
N MET A 119 3.91 0.28 10.69
CA MET A 119 4.24 0.86 12.00
C MET A 119 4.21 -0.20 13.08
N ASP A 120 3.21 -1.10 13.02
CA ASP A 120 3.06 -2.21 13.95
C ASP A 120 2.21 -3.36 13.35
N GLN A 121 1.66 -4.21 14.22
CA GLN A 121 0.82 -5.33 13.82
C GLN A 121 -0.60 -4.94 13.40
N TYR A 122 -0.99 -3.67 13.47
CA TYR A 122 -2.34 -3.18 13.20
C TYR A 122 -2.39 -2.12 12.12
N HIS A 123 -1.32 -1.35 11.88
CA HIS A 123 -1.41 -0.28 10.90
C HIS A 123 -0.15 0.02 10.09
N TYR A 124 -0.39 0.58 8.90
CA TYR A 124 0.60 1.16 8.01
C TYR A 124 0.36 2.67 7.91
N THR A 125 1.44 3.43 7.71
CA THR A 125 1.35 4.83 7.27
C THR A 125 1.74 4.94 5.80
N MET A 126 1.18 5.90 5.10
CA MET A 126 1.49 6.18 3.70
C MET A 126 1.26 7.66 3.38
N SER A 127 1.96 8.16 2.37
CA SER A 127 1.88 9.55 1.89
C SER A 127 1.27 9.60 0.50
N LEU A 128 0.36 10.53 0.25
CA LEU A 128 -0.20 10.73 -1.09
C LEU A 128 0.84 11.47 -1.95
N GLU A 129 1.44 10.78 -2.92
CA GLU A 129 2.42 11.37 -3.84
C GLU A 129 1.73 12.00 -5.05
N LYS A 130 0.75 11.29 -5.61
CA LYS A 130 0.08 11.64 -6.85
C LYS A 130 -1.43 11.45 -6.71
N LEU A 131 -2.18 12.43 -7.18
CA LEU A 131 -3.62 12.36 -7.39
C LEU A 131 -3.96 13.13 -8.67
N GLU A 132 -4.52 12.45 -9.66
CA GLU A 132 -4.91 13.01 -10.94
C GLU A 132 -6.37 12.71 -11.22
N ILE A 133 -7.12 13.76 -11.58
CA ILE A 133 -8.50 13.64 -12.05
C ILE A 133 -8.45 13.29 -13.54
N LEU A 134 -9.22 12.28 -13.93
CA LEU A 134 -9.27 11.83 -15.32
C LEU A 134 -10.07 12.81 -16.17
N ASP A 135 -9.59 12.99 -17.41
CA ASP A 135 -10.24 13.85 -18.39
C ASP A 135 -11.40 13.11 -19.06
N ILE A 136 -12.56 13.15 -18.40
CA ILE A 136 -13.84 12.65 -18.92
C ILE A 136 -14.69 13.80 -19.50
N PRO A 137 -15.70 13.53 -20.34
CA PRO A 137 -16.59 14.58 -20.84
C PRO A 137 -17.32 15.31 -19.71
N GLU A 138 -17.46 16.63 -19.82
CA GLU A 138 -18.17 17.46 -18.84
C GLU A 138 -19.63 17.01 -18.60
N MET A 139 -20.28 16.51 -19.67
CA MET A 139 -21.61 15.95 -19.60
C MET A 139 -21.83 14.93 -20.73
N TRP A 140 -22.49 13.83 -20.41
CA TRP A 140 -23.02 12.90 -21.41
C TRP A 140 -24.28 12.20 -20.90
N ILE A 141 -25.01 11.58 -21.82
CA ILE A 141 -26.17 10.74 -21.51
C ILE A 141 -25.86 9.32 -21.97
N GLU A 142 -25.98 8.37 -21.05
CA GLU A 142 -25.72 6.96 -21.32
C GLU A 142 -26.64 6.08 -20.48
N ASN A 143 -27.19 5.04 -21.11
CA ASN A 143 -28.06 4.05 -20.46
C ASN A 143 -29.24 4.64 -19.67
N GLY A 144 -29.71 5.84 -20.04
CA GLY A 144 -30.80 6.56 -19.39
C GLY A 144 -30.41 7.42 -18.20
N TYR A 145 -29.12 7.56 -17.90
CA TYR A 145 -28.57 8.51 -16.93
C TYR A 145 -27.97 9.72 -17.64
N ARG A 146 -28.04 10.89 -17.00
CA ARG A 146 -27.17 12.03 -17.31
C ARG A 146 -25.99 12.00 -16.37
N PHE A 147 -24.78 12.04 -16.89
CA PHE A 147 -23.57 12.19 -16.10
C PHE A 147 -23.07 13.62 -16.16
N LEU A 148 -22.59 14.14 -15.03
CA LEU A 148 -21.98 15.45 -14.90
C LEU A 148 -20.62 15.28 -14.23
N LYS A 149 -19.56 15.73 -14.89
CA LYS A 149 -18.21 15.66 -14.33
C LYS A 149 -18.06 16.60 -13.13
N GLU A 150 -17.30 16.16 -12.14
CA GLU A 150 -16.72 16.94 -11.06
C GLU A 150 -15.20 16.76 -11.03
N ASP A 151 -14.51 17.68 -10.37
CA ASP A 151 -13.05 17.65 -10.22
C ASP A 151 -12.59 17.36 -8.78
N GLU A 152 -13.52 17.02 -7.86
CA GLU A 152 -13.21 16.79 -6.45
C GLU A 152 -13.43 15.31 -6.04
N PRO A 153 -12.35 14.55 -5.76
CA PRO A 153 -12.46 13.18 -5.28
C PRO A 153 -12.72 13.17 -3.76
N TYR A 154 -13.98 13.32 -3.38
CA TYR A 154 -14.39 13.48 -1.98
C TYR A 154 -13.86 12.36 -1.07
N GLY A 155 -13.38 12.71 0.11
CA GLY A 155 -12.68 11.84 1.06
C GLY A 155 -11.15 11.93 0.97
N LEU A 156 -10.60 12.36 -0.17
CA LEU A 156 -9.14 12.52 -0.38
C LEU A 156 -8.67 13.98 -0.23
N GLU A 157 -9.59 14.95 -0.09
CA GLU A 157 -9.24 16.36 0.04
C GLU A 157 -8.36 16.63 1.26
N ASN A 158 -7.43 17.57 1.10
CA ASN A 158 -6.44 17.96 2.11
C ASN A 158 -5.60 16.80 2.68
N GLY A 159 -5.69 15.60 2.09
CA GLY A 159 -5.02 14.41 2.55
C GLY A 159 -3.60 14.33 2.01
N GLU A 160 -2.62 14.64 2.84
CA GLU A 160 -1.20 14.36 2.53
C GLU A 160 -0.75 13.00 3.10
N LYS A 161 -1.34 12.60 4.23
CA LYS A 161 -1.00 11.41 4.99
C LYS A 161 -2.22 10.56 5.25
N PHE A 162 -2.03 9.25 5.12
CA PHE A 162 -3.07 8.27 5.31
C PHE A 162 -2.56 7.14 6.20
N ILE A 163 -3.48 6.57 6.97
CA ILE A 163 -3.23 5.41 7.83
C ILE A 163 -4.10 4.28 7.34
N LEU A 164 -3.50 3.13 7.02
CA LEU A 164 -4.26 1.90 6.76
C LEU A 164 -4.26 1.05 8.03
N TYR A 165 -5.43 0.91 8.63
CA TYR A 165 -5.73 -0.02 9.70
C TYR A 165 -6.10 -1.39 9.13
N MET A 166 -5.52 -2.43 9.72
CA MET A 166 -5.78 -3.82 9.35
C MET A 166 -7.01 -4.34 10.10
N PRO A 167 -7.64 -5.44 9.60
CA PRO A 167 -8.58 -6.21 10.41
C PRO A 167 -7.96 -6.56 11.78
N GLU A 168 -8.81 -6.76 12.78
CA GLU A 168 -8.43 -7.00 14.18
C GLU A 168 -7.85 -5.79 14.93
N THR A 169 -7.76 -4.62 14.29
CA THR A 169 -7.36 -3.37 15.00
C THR A 169 -8.37 -3.05 16.10
N PRO A 170 -7.93 -2.87 17.37
CA PRO A 170 -8.83 -2.52 18.46
C PRO A 170 -9.49 -1.15 18.24
N ILE A 171 -10.82 -1.09 18.38
CA ILE A 171 -11.59 0.14 18.15
C ILE A 171 -11.18 1.26 19.11
N GLU A 172 -10.76 0.93 20.33
CA GLU A 172 -10.27 1.91 21.32
C GLU A 172 -9.04 2.71 20.86
N GLN A 173 -8.34 2.27 19.81
CA GLN A 173 -7.19 2.96 19.22
C GLN A 173 -7.59 3.90 18.07
N LEU A 174 -8.86 3.92 17.69
CA LEU A 174 -9.38 4.64 16.53
C LEU A 174 -10.21 5.84 17.00
N SER A 175 -10.15 6.94 16.25
CA SER A 175 -10.98 8.10 16.53
C SER A 175 -12.44 7.81 16.20
N GLU A 176 -13.36 8.38 16.98
CA GLU A 176 -14.79 8.28 16.64
C GLU A 176 -15.07 8.92 15.28
N ASP A 177 -14.42 10.05 14.95
CA ASP A 177 -14.57 10.76 13.68
C ASP A 177 -14.26 9.87 12.46
N PHE A 178 -13.26 8.98 12.57
CA PHE A 178 -12.97 7.97 11.56
C PHE A 178 -14.02 6.86 11.53
N LEU A 179 -14.41 6.38 12.71
CA LEU A 179 -15.34 5.25 12.85
C LEU A 179 -16.75 5.57 12.38
N ILE A 180 -17.17 6.85 12.34
CA ILE A 180 -18.49 7.22 11.80
C ILE A 180 -18.67 6.75 10.37
N TRP A 181 -17.59 6.65 9.59
CA TRP A 181 -17.66 6.24 8.19
C TRP A 181 -17.75 4.72 8.02
N TRP A 182 -17.59 3.95 9.10
CA TRP A 182 -17.76 2.51 9.09
C TRP A 182 -19.21 2.14 9.35
N LEU A 183 -19.96 1.71 8.33
CA LEU A 183 -21.39 1.38 8.49
C LEU A 183 -21.70 0.45 9.68
N SER A 184 -20.89 -0.59 9.90
CA SER A 184 -21.07 -1.52 11.02
C SER A 184 -20.94 -0.87 12.39
N TRP A 185 -20.33 0.32 12.49
CA TRP A 185 -20.28 1.12 13.71
C TRP A 185 -21.66 1.62 14.16
N TYR A 186 -22.56 1.89 13.21
CA TYR A 186 -23.90 2.44 13.50
C TYR A 186 -24.99 1.39 13.63
N TYR A 187 -24.88 0.24 12.95
CA TYR A 187 -25.93 -0.78 12.94
C TYR A 187 -25.97 -1.69 14.18
N SER A 188 -25.07 -1.51 15.17
CA SER A 188 -25.23 -2.15 16.48
C SER A 188 -26.25 -1.36 17.32
N GLU A 189 -27.54 -1.72 17.20
CA GLU A 189 -28.67 -1.02 17.85
C GLU A 189 -28.61 -0.99 19.38
N GLU A 190 -27.71 -1.76 20.01
CA GLU A 190 -27.42 -1.70 21.45
C GLU A 190 -25.93 -1.38 21.69
N GLU A 191 -25.67 -0.46 22.63
CA GLU A 191 -24.31 -0.05 23.05
C GLU A 191 -23.44 -1.24 23.52
N THR A 192 -24.07 -2.35 23.87
CA THR A 192 -23.47 -3.65 24.28
C THR A 192 -23.00 -4.53 23.12
N VAL A 193 -23.27 -4.16 21.86
CA VAL A 193 -22.94 -4.97 20.66
C VAL A 193 -21.94 -4.26 19.75
N ARG A 194 -21.36 -3.13 20.17
CA ARG A 194 -20.31 -2.47 19.41
C ARG A 194 -19.12 -3.43 19.24
N PRO A 195 -18.56 -3.55 18.03
CA PRO A 195 -17.41 -4.40 17.80
C PRO A 195 -16.21 -3.89 18.60
N GLU A 196 -15.47 -4.80 19.22
CA GLU A 196 -14.23 -4.45 19.95
C GLU A 196 -13.06 -4.21 18.98
N LYS A 197 -13.17 -4.70 17.75
CA LYS A 197 -12.14 -4.62 16.71
C LYS A 197 -12.72 -4.40 15.32
N LEU A 198 -11.93 -3.85 14.40
CA LEU A 198 -12.28 -3.78 12.98
C LEU A 198 -12.41 -5.20 12.41
N SER A 199 -13.51 -5.47 11.70
CA SER A 199 -13.70 -6.71 10.95
C SER A 199 -13.12 -6.65 9.54
N CYS A 200 -12.54 -5.52 9.15
CA CYS A 200 -12.13 -5.21 7.78
C CYS A 200 -10.96 -4.23 7.76
N TYR A 201 -10.40 -3.96 6.57
CA TYR A 201 -9.44 -2.86 6.40
C TYR A 201 -10.14 -1.52 6.48
N GLY A 202 -9.47 -0.53 7.08
CA GLY A 202 -9.91 0.85 7.14
C GLY A 202 -8.77 1.81 6.79
N MET A 203 -8.96 2.68 5.80
CA MET A 203 -8.00 3.70 5.42
C MET A 203 -8.51 5.08 5.86
N CYS A 204 -7.74 5.76 6.69
CA CYS A 204 -8.07 7.07 7.25
C CYS A 204 -7.29 8.17 6.52
N ASN A 205 -7.98 9.19 6.01
CA ASN A 205 -7.37 10.48 5.69
C ASN A 205 -7.08 11.21 7.01
N GLU A 206 -5.80 11.34 7.39
CA GLU A 206 -5.41 11.85 8.71
C GLU A 206 -5.89 13.30 8.95
N ALA A 207 -5.86 14.14 7.91
CA ALA A 207 -6.22 15.55 8.03
C ALA A 207 -7.71 15.77 8.30
N MET A 208 -8.55 14.93 7.67
CA MET A 208 -10.01 15.11 7.68
C MET A 208 -10.74 14.08 8.54
N GLN A 209 -10.04 13.02 8.97
CA GLN A 209 -10.61 11.83 9.63
C GLN A 209 -11.66 11.10 8.79
N TYR A 210 -11.61 11.21 7.45
CA TYR A 210 -12.49 10.44 6.57
C TYR A 210 -12.05 8.99 6.48
N GLY A 211 -12.99 8.07 6.66
CA GLY A 211 -12.74 6.64 6.71
C GLY A 211 -13.25 5.89 5.49
N PHE A 212 -12.34 5.23 4.80
CA PHE A 212 -12.64 4.31 3.72
C PHE A 212 -12.54 2.87 4.24
N PHE A 213 -13.56 2.05 4.05
CA PHE A 213 -13.59 0.69 4.57
C PHE A 213 -13.72 -0.36 3.47
N SER A 214 -13.06 -1.49 3.63
CA SER A 214 -13.23 -2.63 2.72
C SER A 214 -14.46 -3.44 3.11
N TYR A 215 -15.25 -3.88 2.14
CA TYR A 215 -16.38 -4.77 2.39
C TYR A 215 -16.24 -6.02 1.53
N GLU A 216 -15.84 -7.14 2.15
CA GLU A 216 -15.81 -8.42 1.46
C GLU A 216 -17.24 -8.96 1.28
N GLY A 217 -17.59 -9.36 0.06
CA GLY A 217 -18.87 -10.01 -0.22
C GLY A 217 -20.09 -9.10 -0.40
N MET A 218 -19.91 -7.77 -0.51
CA MET A 218 -20.90 -6.99 -1.26
C MET A 218 -20.82 -7.45 -2.71
N ASP A 219 -21.96 -7.80 -3.31
CA ASP A 219 -22.07 -8.14 -4.74
C ASP A 219 -21.20 -7.16 -5.52
N ALA A 220 -20.28 -7.71 -6.33
CA ALA A 220 -19.22 -6.97 -7.02
C ALA A 220 -19.76 -5.61 -7.49
N PHE A 221 -19.38 -4.56 -6.76
CA PHE A 221 -19.87 -3.24 -7.07
C PHE A 221 -19.30 -2.86 -8.43
N GLU A 222 -20.17 -2.81 -9.44
CA GLU A 222 -19.79 -2.30 -10.76
C GLU A 222 -19.76 -0.77 -10.64
N PRO A 223 -18.57 -0.12 -10.71
CA PRO A 223 -18.52 1.33 -10.84
C PRO A 223 -19.38 1.76 -12.02
N TYR A 224 -19.95 2.96 -11.94
CA TYR A 224 -20.74 3.46 -13.07
C TYR A 224 -19.89 3.44 -14.34
N ILE A 225 -18.57 3.60 -14.17
CA ILE A 225 -17.60 3.39 -15.22
C ILE A 225 -16.36 2.67 -14.70
N SER A 226 -16.02 1.53 -15.31
CA SER A 226 -14.62 1.11 -15.42
C SER A 226 -14.39 0.37 -16.74
N LYS A 227 -13.69 1.05 -17.66
CA LYS A 227 -13.08 0.58 -18.93
C LYS A 227 -13.98 -0.07 -19.98
#